data_AF-A0A540L0S8-F1
#
_entry.id   AF-A0A540L0S8-F1
#
_cell.length_a   1.000
_cell.length_b   1.000
_cell.length_c   1.000
_cell.angle_alpha   90.00
_cell.angle_beta   90.00
_cell.angle_gamma   90.00
#
_symmetry.space_group_name_H-M   'P 1'
#
loop_
_entity.id
_entity.type
_entity.pdbx_description
1 polymer ?
#
loop_
_entity_poly.entity_id
_entity_poly.type
_entity_poly.pdbx_seq_one_letter_code
_entity_poly.pdbx_strand_id
1 'polypeptide(L)' 'MGSYRNGGRGGDQGGSSNGDAGSTLVDKGVDFANYFCTYAVLYQQKEMLSDRVCMDAYYNAVFKNKHHFHGKL' A
#
# COMPACT_ATOMS: atom_id res chain seq x y z
N MET A 1 31.09 0.32 5.54
CA MET A 1 30.68 1.15 4.38
C MET A 1 29.16 1.13 4.31
N GLY A 2 28.51 2.28 4.48
CA GLY A 2 27.05 2.41 4.49
C GLY A 2 26.66 3.76 5.07
N SER A 3 26.80 4.82 4.26
CA SER A 3 26.57 6.20 4.67
C SER A 3 25.13 6.61 4.37
N TYR A 4 24.36 6.91 5.41
CA TYR A 4 23.08 7.62 5.30
C TYR A 4 23.39 9.10 5.01
N ARG A 5 23.44 9.49 3.74
CA ARG A 5 23.52 10.90 3.34
C ARG A 5 22.10 11.45 3.22
N ASN A 6 21.60 12.03 4.31
CA ASN A 6 20.51 12.99 4.24
C ASN A 6 21.12 14.37 3.94
N GLY A 7 21.03 14.81 2.69
CA GLY A 7 21.51 16.11 2.23
C GLY A 7 20.33 16.98 1.83
N GLY A 8 19.92 17.88 2.72
CA GLY A 8 18.92 18.89 2.41
C GLY A 8 19.50 20.07 1.63
N ARG A 9 18.65 20.73 0.84
CA ARG A 9 18.49 22.20 0.75
C ARG A 9 17.37 22.54 -0.24
N GLY A 10 16.60 23.54 0.14
CA GLY A 10 15.36 23.97 -0.50
C GLY A 10 15.53 24.64 -1.87
N GLY A 11 14.37 24.90 -2.48
CA GLY A 11 14.24 25.67 -3.70
C GLY A 11 12.83 25.50 -4.27
N ASP A 12 11.96 26.47 -3.99
CA ASP A 12 10.67 26.64 -4.65
C ASP A 12 10.83 26.65 -6.17
N GLN A 13 10.34 25.62 -6.87
CA GLN A 13 10.17 25.64 -8.32
C GLN A 13 8.88 24.93 -8.72
N GLY A 14 7.86 25.76 -8.96
CA GLY A 14 6.89 25.61 -10.06
C GLY A 14 6.14 24.30 -10.14
N GLY A 15 4.92 24.28 -9.60
CA GLY A 15 3.88 23.34 -10.04
C GLY A 15 3.58 23.55 -11.52
N SER A 16 4.31 22.83 -12.38
CA SER A 16 3.99 22.69 -13.80
C SER A 16 2.97 21.56 -13.92
N SER A 17 1.69 21.94 -13.86
CA SER A 17 0.56 21.06 -14.13
C SER A 17 0.52 20.71 -15.61
N ASN A 18 1.35 19.77 -16.04
CA ASN A 18 1.28 19.18 -17.36
C ASN A 18 0.94 17.69 -17.22
N GLY A 19 -0.36 17.41 -17.25
CA GLY A 19 -0.91 16.05 -17.19
C GLY A 19 -2.44 16.01 -17.31
N ASP A 20 -3.06 16.94 -18.04
CA ASP A 20 -4.52 16.97 -18.29
C ASP A 20 -4.92 16.24 -19.59
N ALA A 21 -4.29 15.09 -19.85
CA ALA A 21 -4.69 14.23 -20.97
C ALA A 21 -5.20 12.90 -20.41
N GLY A 22 -6.38 12.93 -19.77
CA GLY A 22 -7.11 11.71 -19.44
C GLY A 22 -7.72 11.63 -18.04
N SER A 23 -7.77 12.72 -17.25
CA SER A 23 -8.59 12.72 -16.03
C SER A 23 -10.05 12.95 -16.42
N THR A 24 -10.71 11.90 -16.91
CA THR A 24 -12.13 11.78 -16.61
C THR A 24 -12.20 11.84 -15.09
N LEU A 25 -12.87 12.84 -14.53
CA LEU A 25 -13.16 12.92 -13.11
C LEU A 25 -14.07 11.73 -12.78
N VAL A 26 -13.49 10.55 -12.64
CA VAL A 26 -14.20 9.37 -12.18
C VAL A 26 -14.61 9.68 -10.75
N ASP A 27 -15.90 9.50 -10.46
CA ASP A 27 -16.43 9.72 -9.13
C ASP A 27 -15.67 8.79 -8.16
N LYS A 28 -15.01 9.40 -7.16
CA LYS A 28 -14.25 8.67 -6.15
C LYS A 28 -15.10 7.62 -5.45
N GLY A 29 -16.41 7.87 -5.27
CA GLY A 29 -17.34 6.89 -4.72
C GLY A 29 -17.45 5.64 -5.60
N VAL A 30 -17.49 5.83 -6.92
CA VAL A 30 -17.50 4.74 -7.91
C VAL A 30 -16.16 4.01 -7.92
N ASP A 31 -15.04 4.72 -7.82
CA ASP A 31 -13.71 4.09 -7.71
C ASP A 31 -13.57 3.22 -6.46
N PHE A 32 -14.01 3.71 -5.30
CA PHE A 32 -14.00 2.91 -4.07
C PHE A 32 -14.94 1.71 -4.18
N ALA A 33 -16.15 1.88 -4.73
CA ALA A 33 -17.08 0.78 -4.93
C ALA A 33 -16.46 -0.32 -5.82
N ASN A 34 -15.80 0.06 -6.91
CA ASN A 34 -15.11 -0.86 -7.81
C ASN A 34 -13.90 -1.53 -7.13
N TYR A 35 -13.11 -0.78 -6.36
CA TYR A 35 -11.99 -1.30 -5.59
C TYR A 35 -12.46 -2.37 -4.60
N PHE A 36 -13.45 -2.07 -3.77
CA PHE A 36 -13.99 -3.03 -2.80
C PHE A 36 -14.65 -4.23 -3.48
N CYS A 37 -15.37 -4.03 -4.59
CA CYS A 37 -15.97 -5.11 -5.37
C CYS A 37 -14.91 -6.09 -5.88
N THR A 38 -13.74 -5.59 -6.30
CA THR A 38 -12.63 -6.44 -6.74
C THR A 38 -12.12 -7.35 -5.62
N TYR A 39 -12.00 -6.84 -4.39
CA TYR A 39 -11.60 -7.66 -3.23
C TYR A 39 -12.71 -8.56 -2.69
N ALA A 40 -13.97 -8.34 -3.05
CA ALA A 40 -15.06 -9.25 -2.67
C ALA A 40 -15.00 -10.60 -3.42
N VAL A 41 -14.29 -10.65 -4.56
CA VAL A 41 -14.13 -11.88 -5.34
C VAL A 41 -13.14 -12.82 -4.66
N LEU A 42 -13.57 -14.04 -4.32
CA LEU A 42 -12.72 -15.06 -3.66
C LEU A 42 -11.44 -15.38 -4.44
N TYR A 43 -11.49 -15.30 -5.76
CA TYR A 43 -10.30 -15.47 -6.60
C TYR A 43 -9.22 -14.44 -6.27
N GLN A 44 -9.58 -13.17 -6.14
CA GLN A 44 -8.64 -12.10 -5.81
C GLN A 44 -8.03 -12.30 -4.42
N GLN A 45 -8.84 -12.74 -3.45
CA GLN A 45 -8.36 -13.08 -2.11
C GLN A 45 -7.36 -14.26 -2.15
N LYS A 46 -7.66 -15.28 -2.96
CA LYS A 46 -6.78 -16.43 -3.13
C LYS A 46 -5.40 -16.04 -3.67
N GLU A 47 -5.32 -15.14 -4.64
CA GLU A 47 -4.03 -14.68 -5.18
C GLU A 47 -3.17 -14.05 -4.08
N MET A 48 -3.74 -13.20 -3.22
CA MET A 48 -3.02 -12.60 -2.09
C MET A 48 -2.54 -13.64 -1.07
N LEU A 49 -3.38 -14.64 -0.77
CA LEU A 49 -3.03 -15.71 0.16
C LEU A 49 -2.04 -16.73 -0.43
N SER A 50 -1.96 -16.83 -1.76
CA SER A 50 -1.05 -17.74 -2.45
C SER A 50 0.35 -17.14 -2.62
N ASP A 51 0.50 -15.82 -2.47
CA ASP A 51 1.80 -15.17 -2.35
C ASP A 51 2.50 -15.59 -1.05
N ARG A 52 3.43 -16.53 -1.19
CA ARG A 52 4.20 -17.09 -0.08
C ARG A 52 5.10 -16.07 0.59
N VAL A 53 5.67 -15.12 -0.15
CA VAL A 53 6.57 -14.11 0.43
C VAL A 53 5.78 -13.20 1.36
N CYS A 54 4.62 -12.74 0.90
CA CYS A 54 3.73 -11.93 1.70
C CYS A 54 3.25 -12.69 2.95
N MET A 55 2.73 -13.91 2.76
CA MET A 55 2.19 -14.71 3.86
C MET A 55 3.23 -15.09 4.90
N ASP A 56 4.43 -15.50 4.47
CA ASP A 56 5.51 -15.86 5.40
C ASP A 56 6.01 -14.63 6.15
N ALA A 57 6.07 -13.46 5.51
CA ALA A 57 6.46 -12.21 6.17
C ALA A 57 5.48 -11.84 7.28
N TYR A 58 4.17 -11.80 7.00
CA TYR A 58 3.15 -11.50 8.00
C TYR A 58 3.09 -12.56 9.10
N TYR A 59 3.15 -13.84 8.75
CA TYR A 59 3.16 -14.93 9.72
C TYR A 59 4.34 -14.80 10.68
N ASN A 60 5.56 -14.63 10.15
CA ASN A 60 6.74 -14.47 10.99
C ASN A 60 6.68 -13.20 11.83
N ALA A 61 6.22 -12.08 11.27
CA ALA A 61 6.10 -10.81 11.97
C ALA A 61 5.19 -10.93 13.21
N VAL A 62 4.02 -11.56 13.07
CA VAL A 62 3.08 -11.74 14.18
C VAL A 62 3.62 -12.76 15.19
N PHE A 63 4.01 -13.95 14.74
CA PHE A 63 4.33 -15.06 15.66
C PHE A 63 5.72 -14.97 16.28
N LYS A 64 6.67 -14.22 15.71
CA LYS A 64 7.96 -13.94 16.37
C LYS A 64 7.88 -12.75 17.33
N ASN A 65 6.89 -11.88 17.18
CA ASN A 65 6.69 -10.71 18.04
C ASN A 65 5.44 -10.81 18.91
N LYS A 66 5.15 -12.01 19.45
CA LYS A 66 3.91 -12.28 20.21
C LYS A 66 3.66 -11.31 21.36
N HIS A 67 4.71 -10.76 21.96
CA HIS A 67 4.62 -9.78 23.04
C HIS A 67 3.91 -8.48 22.62
N HIS A 68 3.85 -8.14 21.33
CA HIS A 68 3.06 -7.03 20.84
C HIS A 68 1.56 -7.32 20.77
N PHE A 69 1.17 -8.60 20.74
CA PHE A 69 -0.21 -9.04 20.53
C PHE A 69 -0.82 -9.70 21.77
N HIS A 70 0.00 -10.29 22.65
CA HIS A 70 -0.49 -10.98 23.84
C HIS A 70 -1.24 -10.02 24.78
N GLY A 71 -2.46 -10.40 25.17
CA GLY A 71 -3.31 -9.61 26.06
C GLY A 71 -3.97 -8.38 25.42
N LYS A 72 -3.88 -8.22 24.10
CA LYS A 72 -4.57 -7.16 23.34
C LYS A 72 -5.72 -7.76 22.53
N LEU A 73 -6.84 -7.03 22.51
CA LEU A 73 -8.03 -7.29 21.71
C LEU A 73 -8.16 -6.18 20.66
#